data_AF-A0A3M6JZ37-F1
#
_entry.id   AF-A0A3M6JZ37-F1
#
_cell.length_a   1.000
_cell.length_b   1.000
_cell.length_c   1.000
_cell.angle_alpha   90.00
_cell.angle_beta   90.00
_cell.angle_gamma   90.00
#
_symmetry.space_group_name_H-M   'P 1'
#
loop_
_entity.id
_entity.type
_entity.pdbx_description
1 polymer ?
#
loop_
_entity_poly.entity_id
_entity_poly.type
_entity_poly.pdbx_seq_one_letter_code
_entity_poly.pdbx_strand_id
1 'polypeptide(L)'
;MTIPLKNQVFEKIKESNSLTDVELYKSLAKDGLNLPEDKFNKLLLDLEILGLIKVAWFTKDERRIEVAIIEKEEDPIEKQNKEIMEKDYEASFPGFDK
;
A
#
# COMPACT_ATOMS: atom_id res chain seq x y z
N MET A 1 19.50 -12.16 -8.05
CA MET A 1 19.43 -10.83 -7.39
C MET A 1 18.84 -11.06 -6.00
N THR A 2 19.50 -10.63 -4.94
CA THR A 2 18.98 -10.80 -3.58
C THR A 2 17.99 -9.69 -3.28
N ILE A 3 16.72 -10.03 -3.08
CA ILE A 3 15.70 -9.04 -2.74
C ILE A 3 15.95 -8.56 -1.31
N PRO A 4 16.08 -7.25 -1.04
CA PRO A 4 16.25 -6.73 0.31
C PRO A 4 15.11 -7.20 1.23
N LEU A 5 15.45 -7.53 2.48
CA LEU A 5 14.48 -8.03 3.48
C LEU A 5 13.26 -7.11 3.64
N LYS A 6 13.48 -5.78 3.65
CA LYS A 6 12.42 -4.77 3.74
C LYS A 6 11.38 -4.92 2.63
N ASN A 7 11.82 -5.23 1.41
CA ASN A 7 10.93 -5.41 0.27
C ASN A 7 10.14 -6.71 0.39
N GLN A 8 10.76 -7.79 0.87
CA GLN A 8 10.06 -9.07 1.09
C GLN A 8 8.93 -8.92 2.12
N VAL A 9 9.21 -8.21 3.23
CA VAL A 9 8.20 -7.92 4.26
C VAL A 9 7.07 -7.06 3.70
N PHE A 10 7.39 -6.01 2.93
CA PHE A 10 6.39 -5.14 2.33
C PHE A 10 5.48 -5.86 1.33
N GLU A 11 6.04 -6.69 0.45
CA GLU A 11 5.23 -7.48 -0.50
C GLU A 11 4.27 -8.42 0.23
N LYS A 12 4.69 -9.03 1.35
CA LYS A 12 3.81 -9.88 2.17
C LYS A 12 2.62 -9.13 2.76
N ILE A 13 2.87 -7.90 3.24
CA ILE A 13 1.82 -7.01 3.76
C ILE A 13 0.86 -6.63 2.62
N LYS A 14 1.40 -6.34 1.44
CA LYS A 14 0.64 -5.98 0.25
C LYS A 14 -0.23 -7.11 -0.29
N GLU A 15 0.28 -8.34 -0.32
CA GLU A 15 -0.50 -9.53 -0.71
C GLU A 15 -1.67 -9.80 0.24
N SER A 16 -1.49 -9.55 1.53
CA SER A 16 -2.52 -9.80 2.55
C SER A 16 -3.52 -8.65 2.70
N ASN A 17 -3.21 -7.47 2.14
CA ASN A 17 -3.96 -6.21 2.23
C ASN A 17 -4.05 -5.61 3.65
N SER A 18 -4.42 -6.42 4.65
CA SER A 18 -4.51 -6.07 6.07
C SER A 18 -4.24 -7.32 6.92
N LEU A 19 -3.37 -7.22 7.92
CA LEU A 19 -3.00 -8.34 8.81
C LEU A 19 -2.51 -7.85 10.18
N THR A 20 -2.38 -8.73 11.17
CA THR A 20 -1.75 -8.38 12.45
C THR A 20 -0.23 -8.54 12.40
N ASP A 21 0.48 -7.89 13.31
CA ASP A 21 1.92 -8.06 13.52
C ASP A 21 2.29 -9.50 13.89
N VAL A 22 1.44 -10.17 14.67
CA VAL A 22 1.58 -11.61 15.01
C VAL A 22 1.43 -12.50 13.78
N GLU A 23 0.45 -12.23 12.92
CA GLU A 23 0.23 -12.96 11.66
C GLU A 23 1.41 -12.75 10.71
N LEU A 24 1.88 -11.51 10.58
CA LEU A 24 3.02 -11.17 9.73
C LEU A 24 4.27 -11.90 10.20
N TYR A 25 4.54 -11.88 11.50
CA TYR A 25 5.69 -12.56 12.10
C TYR A 25 5.66 -14.07 11.85
N LYS A 26 4.50 -14.72 12.03
CA LYS A 26 4.31 -16.15 11.72
C LYS A 26 4.51 -16.44 10.23
N SER A 27 4.04 -15.55 9.37
CA SER A 27 4.17 -15.67 7.92
C SER A 27 5.65 -15.62 7.49
N LEU A 28 6.41 -14.67 8.03
CA LEU A 28 7.85 -14.53 7.78
C LEU A 28 8.64 -15.74 8.31
N ALA A 29 8.28 -16.26 9.49
CA ALA A 29 8.91 -17.46 10.04
C ALA A 29 8.68 -18.70 9.15
N LYS A 30 7.50 -18.85 8.55
CA LYS A 30 7.20 -19.93 7.58
C LYS A 30 8.06 -19.84 6.32
N ASP A 31 8.37 -18.62 5.88
CA ASP A 31 9.24 -18.36 4.74
C ASP A 31 10.75 -18.51 5.09
N GLY A 32 11.07 -18.95 6.32
CA GLY A 32 12.44 -19.14 6.79
C GLY A 32 13.12 -17.86 7.30
N LEU A 33 12.38 -16.75 7.39
CA LEU A 33 12.87 -15.45 7.85
C LEU A 33 12.61 -15.27 9.35
N ASN A 34 13.41 -15.96 10.17
CA ASN A 34 13.39 -15.75 11.62
C ASN A 34 14.13 -14.46 11.98
N LEU A 35 13.36 -13.42 12.31
CA LEU A 35 13.87 -12.11 12.69
C LEU A 35 13.75 -11.93 14.20
N PRO A 36 14.78 -11.41 14.88
CA PRO A 36 14.64 -10.91 16.25
C PRO A 36 13.55 -9.84 16.31
N GLU A 37 12.80 -9.81 17.40
CA GLU A 37 11.68 -8.88 17.62
C GLU A 37 12.10 -7.41 17.43
N ASP A 38 13.26 -7.01 17.96
CA ASP A 38 13.80 -5.66 17.77
C ASP A 38 13.99 -5.28 16.30
N LYS A 39 14.48 -6.23 15.48
CA LYS A 39 14.67 -6.01 14.04
C LYS A 39 13.34 -5.94 13.32
N PHE A 40 12.38 -6.77 13.71
CA PHE A 40 11.04 -6.76 13.15
C PHE A 40 10.33 -5.43 13.43
N ASN A 41 10.35 -4.97 14.68
CA ASN A 41 9.78 -3.68 15.08
C ASN A 41 10.46 -2.51 14.36
N LYS A 42 11.79 -2.54 14.20
CA LYS A 42 12.52 -1.52 13.44
C LYS A 42 12.12 -1.51 11.96
N LEU A 43 11.92 -2.67 11.34
CA LEU A 43 11.47 -2.76 9.93
C LEU A 43 10.07 -2.17 9.75
N LEU A 44 9.14 -2.45 10.67
CA LEU A 44 7.80 -1.87 10.63
C LEU A 44 7.86 -0.34 10.77
N LEU A 45 8.66 0.17 11.72
CA LEU A 45 8.89 1.60 11.89
C LEU A 45 9.49 2.23 10.62
N ASP A 46 10.49 1.59 10.02
CA ASP A 46 11.12 2.06 8.79
C ASP A 46 10.16 2.06 7.57
N LEU A 47 9.16 1.18 7.55
CA LEU A 47 8.12 1.14 6.51
C LEU A 47 7.03 2.19 6.76
N GLU A 48 6.69 2.41 8.03
CA GLU A 48 5.72 3.43 8.46
C GLU A 48 6.25 4.85 8.23
N ILE A 49 7.52 5.12 8.57
CA ILE A 49 8.17 6.42 8.30
C ILE A 49 8.22 6.73 6.79
N LEU A 50 8.40 5.71 5.95
CA LEU A 50 8.34 5.87 4.50
C LEU A 50 6.91 6.09 3.95
N GLY A 51 5.89 5.96 4.79
CA GLY A 51 4.48 6.07 4.38
C GLY A 51 4.03 4.90 3.51
N LEU A 52 4.66 3.73 3.62
CA LEU A 52 4.29 2.54 2.86
C LEU A 52 3.21 1.71 3.56
N ILE A 53 3.19 1.76 4.89
CA ILE A 53 2.24 1.04 5.73
C ILE A 53 1.70 1.96 6.83
N LYS A 54 0.56 1.58 7.40
CA LYS A 54 0.01 2.15 8.62
C LYS A 54 0.00 1.08 9.70
N VAL A 55 0.44 1.43 10.91
CA VAL A 55 0.39 0.53 12.08
C VAL A 55 -0.54 1.14 13.13
N ALA A 56 -1.53 0.37 13.58
CA ALA A 56 -2.48 0.81 14.59
C ALA A 56 -2.70 -0.28 15.65
N TRP A 57 -2.95 0.13 16.89
CA TRP A 57 -3.37 -0.81 17.93
C TRP A 57 -4.72 -1.43 17.55
N PHE A 58 -4.76 -2.76 17.44
CA PHE A 58 -6.00 -3.50 17.24
C PHE A 58 -6.56 -3.98 18.58
N THR A 59 -5.69 -4.52 19.43
CA THR A 59 -5.98 -4.88 20.82
C THR A 59 -4.84 -4.35 21.72
N LYS A 60 -4.85 -4.70 23.01
CA LYS A 60 -3.77 -4.31 23.93
C LYS A 60 -2.42 -4.93 23.54
N ASP A 61 -2.44 -6.09 22.89
CA ASP A 61 -1.25 -6.90 22.63
C ASP A 61 -1.01 -7.15 21.13
N GLU A 62 -1.91 -6.69 20.25
CA GLU A 62 -1.81 -6.88 18.80
C GLU A 62 -1.96 -5.57 18.04
N ARG A 63 -1.16 -5.41 16.98
CA ARG A 63 -1.21 -4.26 16.08
C ARG A 63 -1.71 -4.69 14.70
N ARG A 64 -2.65 -3.94 14.14
CA ARG A 64 -3.04 -4.05 12.74
C ARG A 64 -2.02 -3.32 11.88
N ILE A 65 -1.61 -3.97 10.80
CA ILE A 65 -0.72 -3.44 9.78
C ILE A 65 -1.47 -3.45 8.45
N GLU A 66 -1.52 -2.30 7.80
CA GLU A 66 -2.21 -2.12 6.52
C GLU A 66 -1.31 -1.39 5.54
N VAL A 67 -1.49 -1.64 4.24
CA VAL A 67 -0.80 -0.85 3.22
C VAL A 67 -1.34 0.58 3.27
N ALA A 68 -0.43 1.55 3.30
CA ALA A 68 -0.83 2.93 3.13
C ALA A 68 -1.29 3.13 1.69
N ILE A 69 -2.61 3.28 1.50
CA ILE A 69 -3.15 3.78 0.24
C ILE A 69 -2.69 5.24 0.16
N ILE A 70 -1.69 5.49 -0.66
CA ILE A 70 -1.41 6.84 -1.13
C ILE A 70 -2.59 7.15 -2.05
N GLU A 71 -3.62 7.81 -1.52
CA GLU A 71 -4.51 8.60 -2.37
C GLU A 71 -3.57 9.51 -3.13
N LYS A 72 -3.36 9.24 -4.42
CA LYS A 72 -2.81 10.27 -5.29
C LYS A 72 -3.75 11.43 -5.09
N GLU A 73 -3.28 12.52 -4.49
CA GLU A 73 -3.92 13.81 -4.70
C GLU A 73 -3.90 13.99 -6.22
N GLU A 74 -5.00 13.63 -6.88
CA GLU A 74 -5.21 13.97 -8.27
C GLU A 74 -5.23 15.49 -8.28
N ASP A 75 -4.23 16.10 -8.93
CA ASP A 75 -4.18 17.53 -9.07
C ASP A 75 -5.50 17.98 -9.72
N PRO A 76 -6.28 18.90 -9.11
CA PRO A 76 -7.55 19.35 -9.67
C PRO A 76 -7.40 19.84 -11.11
N ILE A 77 -6.22 20.31 -11.51
CA ILE A 77 -5.89 20.71 -12.87
C ILE A 77 -5.80 19.50 -13.82
N GLU A 78 -5.16 18.39 -13.41
CA GLU A 78 -5.10 17.18 -14.23
C GLU A 78 -6.50 16.59 -14.45
N LYS A 79 -7.34 16.59 -13.42
CA LYS A 79 -8.73 16.12 -13.53
C LYS A 79 -9.55 16.99 -14.47
N GLN A 80 -9.46 18.32 -14.32
CA GLN A 80 -10.17 19.26 -15.20
C GLN A 80 -9.71 19.12 -16.65
N ASN A 81 -8.41 18.99 -16.90
CA ASN A 81 -7.87 18.81 -18.24
C ASN A 81 -8.38 17.52 -18.89
N LYS A 82 -8.43 16.42 -18.13
CA LYS A 82 -8.94 15.14 -18.60
C LYS A 82 -10.43 15.21 -18.95
N GLU A 83 -11.25 15.84 -18.09
CA GLU A 83 -12.68 16.03 -18.35
C GLU A 83 -12.95 16.92 -19.58
N ILE A 84 -12.15 17.97 -19.81
CA ILE A 84 -12.27 18.82 -21.01
C ILE A 84 -11.90 18.02 -22.27
N MET A 85 -10.80 17.26 -22.23
CA MET A 85 -10.37 16.42 -23.36
C MET A 85 -11.40 15.34 -23.72
N GLU A 86 -12.03 14.71 -22.73
CA GLU A 86 -13.09 13.72 -22.94
C GLU A 86 -14.32 14.36 -23.58
N LYS A 87 -14.75 15.54 -23.11
CA LYS A 87 -15.86 16.31 -23.71
C LYS A 87 -15.57 16.73 -25.14
N ASP A 88 -14.37 17.22 -25.42
CA ASP A 88 -13.97 17.64 -26.77
C ASP A 88 -13.90 16.44 -27.74
N TYR A 89 -13.48 15.28 -27.24
CA TYR A 89 -13.47 14.02 -28.00
C TYR A 89 -14.89 13.53 -28.30
N GLU A 90 -15.79 13.54 -27.31
CA GLU A 90 -17.20 13.18 -27.50
C GLU A 90 -17.91 14.15 -28.45
N ALA A 91 -17.65 15.45 -28.35
CA ALA A 91 -18.19 16.47 -29.25
C ALA A 91 -17.64 16.36 -30.68
N SER A 92 -16.50 15.70 -30.86
CA SER A 92 -15.89 15.46 -32.16
C SER A 92 -16.48 14.25 -32.90
N PHE A 93 -17.42 13.51 -32.30
CA PHE A 93 -18.17 12.44 -32.98
C PHE A 93 -19.47 12.99 -33.60
N PRO A 94 -19.53 13.22 -34.92
CA PRO A 94 -20.75 13.65 -35.57
C PRO A 94 -21.65 12.43 -35.77
N GLY A 95 -22.57 12.18 -34.83
CA GLY A 95 -23.50 11.07 -34.98
C GLY A 95 -24.37 10.67 -33.78
N PHE A 96 -24.57 11.50 -32.76
CA PHE A 96 -25.50 11.19 -31.67
C PHE A 96 -26.75 12.08 -31.66
N ASP A 97 -27.27 12.37 -32.85
CA ASP A 97 -28.66 12.79 -33.01
C ASP A 97 -29.48 11.54 -33.38
N LYS A 98 -30.38 11.11 -32.49
CA LYS A 98 -31.47 10.18 -32.82
C LYS A 98 -32.61 10.93 -33.51
#